data_AF-A0A938N4C9-F1
#
_entry.id   AF-A0A938N4C9-F1
#
_cell.length_a   1.000
_cell.length_b   1.000
_cell.length_c   1.000
_cell.angle_alpha   90.00
_cell.angle_beta   90.00
_cell.angle_gamma   90.00
#
_symmetry.space_group_name_H-M   'P 1'
#
loop_
_entity.id
_entity.type
_entity.pdbx_description
1 polymer ?
#
loop_
_entity_poly.entity_id
_entity_poly.type
_entity_poly.pdbx_seq_one_letter_code
_entity_poly.pdbx_strand_id
1 'polypeptide(L)'
;MATANIVGNIPEPDQLYGRDELIANLWRQIRNNNVLLLAPRRFGKSGVMRHVLLRPSPGFLPVYLDLEDVDSPQEFVWRVTRELLSHDKLRECLQSARRLPAIFQDWITGTFEEAEFEGARVKFKDALAQDWHTAARRLLLEMEKARETLLFIFDYYRTRLRRYGDAGERSAIAMLRAVAEAPHGRASASALYDVYRKTRKRGASEQEFDELVADLECDWYLALDVRTNEYYFLVEVMRDWWLRWYGSRRRQGQSARRK
;
A
#
# COMPACT_ATOMS: atom_id res chain seq x y z
N MET A 1 -1.02 25.49 22.14
CA MET A 1 -0.10 24.54 21.44
C MET A 1 0.35 25.19 20.16
N ALA A 2 1.64 25.11 19.81
CA ALA A 2 2.14 25.61 18.54
C ALA A 2 1.73 24.64 17.41
N THR A 3 0.96 25.12 16.44
CA THR A 3 0.54 24.32 15.28
C THR A 3 1.72 24.16 14.33
N ALA A 4 2.12 22.91 14.05
CA ALA A 4 3.20 22.59 13.12
C ALA A 4 2.65 21.93 11.86
N ASN A 5 3.11 22.35 10.68
CA ASN A 5 2.73 21.73 9.41
C ASN A 5 3.60 20.48 9.17
N ILE A 6 3.00 19.30 9.34
CA ILE A 6 3.67 18.01 9.09
C ILE A 6 3.53 17.67 7.61
N VAL A 7 4.62 17.88 6.87
CA VAL A 7 4.66 17.67 5.42
C VAL A 7 5.35 16.34 5.17
N GLY A 8 4.60 15.33 4.71
CA GLY A 8 5.16 14.07 4.18
C GLY A 8 5.09 12.88 5.13
N ASN A 9 5.18 13.11 6.44
CA ASN A 9 5.01 12.08 7.45
C ASN A 9 3.53 11.82 7.73
N ILE A 10 3.22 10.62 8.21
CA ILE A 10 1.91 10.31 8.76
C ILE A 10 1.85 10.97 10.15
N PRO A 11 0.86 11.84 10.44
CA PRO A 11 0.76 12.50 11.74
C PRO A 11 0.49 11.48 12.84
N GLU A 12 1.04 11.70 14.03
CA GLU A 12 0.64 10.96 15.22
C GLU A 12 -0.81 11.28 15.61
N PRO A 13 -1.48 10.43 16.41
CA PRO A 13 -2.89 10.61 16.74
C PRO A 13 -3.22 11.98 17.37
N ASP A 14 -2.31 12.55 18.15
CA ASP A 14 -2.43 13.89 18.77
C ASP A 14 -2.18 15.05 17.79
N GLN A 15 -1.60 14.76 16.62
CA GLN A 15 -1.29 15.70 15.56
C GLN A 15 -2.34 15.70 14.44
N LEU A 16 -3.34 14.82 14.53
CA LEU A 16 -4.41 14.68 13.54
C LEU A 16 -5.59 15.61 13.86
N TYR A 17 -5.44 16.89 13.53
CA TYR A 17 -6.45 17.91 13.84
C TYR A 17 -7.67 17.86 12.91
N GLY A 18 -8.86 18.18 13.44
CA GLY A 18 -10.08 18.40 12.66
C GLY A 18 -10.65 17.12 12.03
N ARG A 19 -10.43 15.98 12.68
CA ARG A 19 -10.89 14.65 12.23
C ARG A 19 -11.67 13.88 13.28
N ASP A 20 -11.97 14.49 14.44
CA ASP A 20 -12.62 13.81 15.55
C ASP A 20 -14.00 13.26 15.17
N GLU A 21 -14.83 14.05 14.49
CA GLU A 21 -16.15 13.60 14.00
C GLU A 21 -16.04 12.48 12.97
N LEU A 22 -15.06 12.57 12.07
CA LEU A 22 -14.79 11.53 11.08
C LEU A 22 -14.39 10.22 11.77
N ILE A 23 -13.49 10.29 12.76
CA ILE A 23 -13.02 9.13 13.53
C ILE A 23 -14.17 8.54 14.34
N ALA A 24 -14.99 9.37 14.98
CA ALA A 24 -16.17 8.92 15.72
C ALA A 24 -17.18 8.23 14.79
N ASN A 25 -17.41 8.76 13.59
CA ASN A 25 -18.26 8.11 12.59
C ASN A 25 -17.65 6.81 12.08
N LEU A 26 -16.34 6.78 11.83
CA LEU A 26 -15.61 5.59 11.41
C LEU A 26 -15.76 4.46 12.43
N TRP A 27 -15.58 4.73 13.72
CA TRP A 27 -15.82 3.73 14.77
C TRP A 27 -17.26 3.24 14.84
N ARG A 28 -18.26 4.08 14.56
CA ARG A 28 -19.65 3.63 14.46
C ARG A 28 -19.86 2.69 13.29
N GLN A 29 -19.23 2.95 12.14
CA GLN A 29 -19.36 2.09 10.97
C GLN A 29 -18.62 0.76 11.11
N ILE A 30 -17.38 0.78 11.63
CA ILE A 30 -16.54 -0.41 11.83
C ILE A 30 -17.23 -1.50 12.66
N ARG A 31 -18.06 -1.11 13.65
CA ARG A 31 -18.72 -2.09 14.52
C ARG A 31 -19.54 -3.15 13.78
N ASN A 32 -20.17 -2.77 12.67
CA ASN A 32 -21.11 -3.63 11.97
C ASN A 32 -20.80 -3.75 10.47
N ASN A 33 -19.75 -3.08 9.97
CA ASN A 33 -19.48 -2.98 8.54
C ASN A 33 -17.99 -2.99 8.25
N ASN A 34 -17.66 -3.45 7.04
CA ASN A 34 -16.36 -3.18 6.42
C ASN A 34 -16.35 -1.76 5.87
N VAL A 35 -15.26 -1.01 6.09
CA VAL A 35 -15.15 0.38 5.66
C VAL A 35 -14.08 0.52 4.58
N LEU A 36 -14.46 1.14 3.47
CA LEU A 36 -13.54 1.56 2.41
C LEU A 36 -13.28 3.07 2.52
N LEU A 37 -12.04 3.46 2.82
CA LEU A 37 -11.64 4.86 2.91
C LEU A 37 -11.27 5.42 1.53
N LEU A 38 -12.23 6.09 0.88
CA LEU A 38 -12.02 6.79 -0.38
C LEU A 38 -11.66 8.26 -0.13
N ALA A 39 -10.52 8.70 -0.66
CA ALA A 39 -10.17 10.12 -0.74
C ALA A 39 -8.99 10.31 -1.72
N PRO A 40 -8.71 11.54 -2.18
CA PRO A 40 -7.47 11.82 -2.89
C PRO A 40 -6.21 11.56 -2.04
N ARG A 41 -5.04 11.52 -2.69
CA ARG A 41 -3.74 11.34 -2.02
C ARG A 41 -3.49 12.50 -1.04
N ARG A 42 -2.90 12.21 0.13
CA ARG A 42 -2.58 13.19 1.21
C ARG A 42 -3.76 13.90 1.89
N PHE A 43 -4.99 13.43 1.70
CA PHE A 43 -6.14 13.89 2.51
C PHE A 43 -6.11 13.42 3.98
N GLY A 44 -5.05 12.72 4.39
CA GLY A 44 -4.86 12.25 5.76
C GLY A 44 -5.43 10.86 6.05
N LYS A 45 -5.80 10.07 5.02
CA LYS A 45 -6.30 8.69 5.21
C LYS A 45 -5.34 7.82 6.03
N SER A 46 -4.06 7.78 5.69
CA SER A 46 -3.06 7.02 6.47
C SER A 46 -2.90 7.58 7.89
N GLY A 47 -3.17 8.88 8.11
CA GLY A 47 -3.25 9.46 9.45
C GLY A 47 -4.46 8.96 10.23
N VAL A 48 -5.63 8.89 9.59
CA VAL A 48 -6.85 8.28 10.17
C VAL A 48 -6.62 6.80 10.47
N MET A 49 -6.03 6.03 9.55
CA MET A 49 -5.67 4.63 9.76
C MET A 49 -4.68 4.46 10.91
N ARG A 50 -3.64 5.30 11.00
CA ARG A 50 -2.70 5.32 12.13
C ARG A 50 -3.38 5.67 13.45
N HIS A 51 -4.32 6.62 13.44
CA HIS A 51 -5.09 6.95 14.64
C HIS A 51 -5.95 5.76 15.10
N VAL A 52 -6.63 5.07 14.19
CA VAL A 52 -7.43 3.88 14.51
C VAL A 52 -6.56 2.75 15.03
N LEU A 53 -5.38 2.55 14.43
CA LEU A 53 -4.39 1.55 14.85
C LEU A 53 -3.85 1.82 16.26
N LEU A 54 -3.46 3.05 16.56
CA LEU A 54 -2.80 3.41 17.83
C LEU A 54 -3.78 3.77 18.96
N ARG A 55 -5.04 4.05 18.65
CA ARG A 55 -6.09 4.34 19.63
C ARG A 55 -7.34 3.49 19.33
N PRO A 56 -7.24 2.16 19.49
CA PRO A 56 -8.37 1.28 19.23
C PRO A 56 -9.52 1.52 20.21
N SER A 57 -10.76 1.43 19.71
CA SER A 57 -11.94 1.38 20.57
C SER A 57 -11.90 0.10 21.42
N PRO A 58 -12.39 0.13 22.69
CA PRO A 58 -12.45 -1.05 23.54
C PRO A 58 -13.12 -2.23 22.83
N GLY A 59 -12.53 -3.42 22.97
CA GLY A 59 -13.01 -4.65 22.35
C GLY A 59 -12.46 -4.92 20.94
N PHE A 60 -11.76 -3.96 20.32
CA PHE A 60 -11.10 -4.17 19.03
C PHE A 60 -9.60 -4.41 19.20
N LEU A 61 -9.06 -5.30 18.36
CA LEU A 61 -7.63 -5.50 18.19
C LEU A 61 -7.26 -5.20 16.72
N PRO A 62 -6.65 -4.04 16.44
CA PRO A 62 -6.28 -3.68 15.09
C PRO A 62 -5.06 -4.47 14.61
N VAL A 63 -5.14 -4.98 13.38
CA VAL A 63 -4.09 -5.73 12.69
C VAL A 63 -3.79 -4.97 11.40
N TYR A 64 -2.60 -4.37 11.34
CA TYR A 64 -2.20 -3.58 10.18
C TYR A 64 -1.49 -4.46 9.15
N LEU A 65 -1.91 -4.37 7.90
CA LEU A 65 -1.34 -5.13 6.80
C LEU A 65 -1.00 -4.17 5.66
N ASP A 66 0.30 -4.09 5.40
CA ASP A 66 0.81 -3.42 4.22
C ASP A 66 0.68 -4.37 3.02
N LEU A 67 -0.27 -4.08 2.13
CA LEU A 67 -0.56 -4.90 0.94
C LEU A 67 0.14 -4.38 -0.32
N GLU A 68 1.01 -3.41 -0.14
CA GLU A 68 1.70 -2.67 -1.18
C GLU A 68 2.43 -3.56 -2.20
N ASP A 69 3.18 -4.55 -1.75
CA ASP A 69 3.99 -5.50 -2.53
C ASP A 69 3.36 -6.90 -2.66
N VAL A 70 2.11 -7.07 -2.18
CA VAL A 70 1.39 -8.35 -2.29
C VAL A 70 0.91 -8.55 -3.73
N ASP A 71 1.51 -9.52 -4.42
CA ASP A 71 1.32 -9.79 -5.85
C ASP A 71 0.46 -11.02 -6.16
N SER A 72 0.12 -11.81 -5.15
CA SER A 72 -0.57 -13.09 -5.29
C SER A 72 -1.43 -13.41 -4.07
N PRO A 73 -2.50 -14.21 -4.22
CA PRO A 73 -3.32 -14.62 -3.07
C PRO A 73 -2.53 -15.40 -2.01
N GLN A 74 -1.55 -16.20 -2.40
CA GLN A 74 -0.68 -16.95 -1.49
C GLN A 74 0.19 -16.00 -0.67
N GLU A 75 0.72 -14.94 -1.31
CA GLU A 75 1.45 -13.88 -0.64
C GLU A 75 0.58 -13.14 0.39
N PHE A 76 -0.68 -12.87 0.04
CA PHE A 76 -1.65 -12.28 0.96
C PHE A 76 -1.84 -13.17 2.20
N VAL A 77 -2.09 -14.47 2.02
CA VAL A 77 -2.30 -15.40 3.13
C VAL A 77 -1.06 -15.53 4.00
N TRP A 78 0.12 -15.60 3.39
CA TRP A 78 1.39 -15.62 4.10
C TRP A 78 1.58 -14.33 4.93
N ARG A 79 1.29 -13.15 4.36
CA ARG A 79 1.40 -11.85 5.05
C ARG A 79 0.43 -11.75 6.23
N VAL A 80 -0.82 -12.16 6.05
CA VAL A 80 -1.83 -12.22 7.12
C VAL A 80 -1.34 -13.15 8.24
N THR A 81 -0.84 -14.34 7.89
CA THR A 81 -0.36 -15.32 8.86
C THR A 81 0.80 -14.77 9.68
N ARG A 82 1.80 -14.17 9.02
CA ARG A 82 2.95 -13.54 9.68
C ARG A 82 2.51 -12.51 10.72
N GLU A 83 1.61 -11.62 10.32
CA GLU A 83 1.13 -10.56 11.20
C GLU A 83 0.36 -11.15 12.39
N LEU A 84 -0.54 -12.11 12.17
CA LEU A 84 -1.27 -12.78 13.26
C LEU A 84 -0.33 -13.49 14.24
N LEU A 85 0.69 -14.21 13.75
CA LEU A 85 1.66 -14.90 14.60
C LEU A 85 2.55 -13.95 15.40
N SER A 86 2.74 -12.72 14.91
CA SER A 86 3.51 -11.67 15.59
C SER A 86 2.78 -11.10 16.82
N HIS A 87 1.48 -11.34 16.97
CA HIS A 87 0.69 -10.95 18.14
C HIS A 87 0.50 -12.13 19.09
N ASP A 88 1.06 -12.06 20.30
CA ASP A 88 1.00 -13.17 21.27
C ASP A 88 -0.44 -13.64 21.56
N LYS A 89 -1.38 -12.70 21.74
CA LYS A 89 -2.81 -13.01 21.96
C LYS A 89 -3.45 -13.79 20.81
N LEU A 90 -3.08 -13.46 19.57
CA LEU A 90 -3.63 -14.11 18.38
C LEU A 90 -2.95 -15.45 18.15
N ARG A 91 -1.66 -15.56 18.47
CA ARG A 91 -0.95 -16.83 18.49
C ARG A 91 -1.60 -17.82 19.47
N GLU A 92 -1.91 -17.39 20.69
CA GLU A 92 -2.64 -18.22 21.68
C GLU A 92 -4.02 -18.68 21.15
N CYS A 93 -4.74 -17.78 20.47
CA CYS A 93 -6.01 -18.12 19.81
C CYS A 93 -5.83 -19.18 18.71
N LEU A 94 -4.80 -19.03 17.87
CA LEU A 94 -4.46 -19.99 16.83
C LEU A 94 -4.00 -21.34 17.40
N GLN A 95 -3.28 -21.36 18.53
CA GLN A 95 -2.85 -22.61 19.19
C GLN A 95 -4.04 -23.47 19.63
N SER A 96 -5.14 -22.83 19.99
CA SER A 96 -6.37 -23.51 20.40
C SER A 96 -7.21 -23.99 19.20
N ALA A 97 -6.85 -23.61 17.97
CA ALA A 97 -7.64 -23.83 16.77
C ALA A 97 -7.45 -25.22 16.15
N ARG A 98 -8.31 -26.17 16.55
CA ARG A 98 -8.25 -27.58 16.10
C ARG A 98 -8.50 -27.82 14.61
N ARG A 99 -9.01 -26.83 13.87
CA ARG A 99 -9.41 -26.97 12.45
C ARG A 99 -8.50 -26.24 11.48
N LEU A 100 -7.38 -25.69 11.94
CA LEU A 100 -6.42 -25.06 11.06
C LEU A 100 -5.78 -26.07 10.12
N PRO A 101 -5.64 -25.75 8.82
CA PRO A 101 -4.81 -26.52 7.90
C PRO A 101 -3.40 -26.76 8.44
N ALA A 102 -2.82 -27.92 8.11
CA ALA A 102 -1.50 -28.34 8.59
C ALA A 102 -0.40 -27.30 8.31
N ILE A 103 -0.47 -26.61 7.18
CA ILE A 103 0.47 -25.55 6.81
C ILE A 103 0.60 -24.44 7.87
N PHE A 104 -0.47 -24.12 8.60
CA PHE A 104 -0.40 -23.14 9.68
C PHE A 104 0.04 -23.77 10.99
N GLN A 105 -0.34 -25.03 11.25
CA GLN A 105 -0.02 -25.74 12.49
C GLN A 105 1.49 -25.82 12.72
N ASP A 106 2.27 -25.99 11.65
CA ASP A 106 3.73 -26.01 11.69
C ASP A 106 4.34 -24.73 12.30
N TRP A 107 3.63 -23.60 12.24
CA TRP A 107 4.09 -22.28 12.70
C TRP A 107 3.44 -21.79 13.99
N ILE A 108 2.42 -22.51 14.47
CA ILE A 108 1.66 -22.14 15.66
C ILE A 108 2.24 -22.90 16.86
N THR A 109 3.53 -22.67 17.10
CA THR A 109 4.21 -23.16 18.31
C THR A 109 4.25 -22.03 19.36
N GLY A 110 4.72 -22.32 20.57
CA GLY A 110 4.80 -21.32 21.66
C GLY A 110 5.66 -20.10 21.30
N THR A 111 6.70 -20.31 20.49
CA THR A 111 7.67 -19.28 20.10
C THR A 111 7.59 -19.08 18.59
N PHE A 112 7.24 -17.88 18.15
CA PHE A 112 7.28 -17.52 16.73
C PHE A 112 8.62 -16.88 16.39
N GLU A 113 9.44 -17.59 15.60
CA GLU A 113 10.70 -17.06 15.07
C GLU A 113 10.45 -16.44 13.69
N GLU A 114 10.33 -15.11 13.64
CA GLU A 114 9.99 -14.37 12.42
C GLU A 114 10.99 -14.63 11.28
N ALA A 115 12.28 -14.74 11.59
CA ALA A 115 13.33 -15.02 10.60
C ALA A 115 13.18 -16.40 9.95
N GLU A 116 12.76 -17.41 10.73
CA GLU A 116 12.49 -18.75 10.22
C GLU A 116 11.26 -18.74 9.30
N PHE A 117 10.20 -18.03 9.71
CA PHE A 117 8.97 -17.88 8.91
C PHE A 117 9.22 -17.17 7.57
N GLU A 118 10.04 -16.11 7.59
CA GLU A 118 10.48 -15.41 6.38
C GLU A 118 11.30 -16.33 5.46
N GLY A 119 12.20 -17.15 6.02
CA GLY A 119 12.97 -18.15 5.28
C GLY A 119 12.11 -19.21 4.60
N ALA A 120 10.93 -19.51 5.15
CA ALA A 120 10.00 -20.49 4.60
C ALA A 120 8.96 -19.90 3.63
N ARG A 121 9.02 -18.60 3.30
CA ARG A 121 8.02 -17.91 2.47
C ARG A 121 7.70 -18.63 1.15
N VAL A 122 8.72 -19.09 0.41
CA VAL A 122 8.52 -19.80 -0.87
C VAL A 122 7.77 -21.11 -0.65
N LYS A 123 8.26 -21.95 0.27
CA LYS A 123 7.63 -23.24 0.61
C LYS A 123 6.19 -23.07 1.09
N PHE A 124 5.94 -22.05 1.90
CA PHE A 124 4.60 -21.73 2.39
C PHE A 124 3.66 -21.37 1.23
N LYS A 125 4.10 -20.51 0.31
CA LYS A 125 3.31 -20.14 -0.87
C LYS A 125 3.04 -21.34 -1.78
N ASP A 126 4.02 -22.20 -2.00
CA ASP A 126 3.87 -23.41 -2.81
C ASP A 126 2.83 -24.37 -2.22
N ALA A 127 2.83 -24.56 -0.90
CA ALA A 127 1.84 -25.37 -0.21
C ALA A 127 0.42 -24.79 -0.28
N LEU A 128 0.27 -23.49 -0.52
CA LEU A 128 -1.02 -22.82 -0.75
C LEU A 128 -1.44 -22.75 -2.22
N ALA A 129 -0.58 -23.11 -3.17
CA ALA A 129 -0.80 -22.83 -4.59
C ALA A 129 -2.18 -23.29 -5.10
N GLN A 130 -2.64 -24.46 -4.66
CA GLN A 130 -3.89 -25.09 -5.11
C GLN A 130 -5.12 -24.79 -4.24
N ASP A 131 -4.95 -24.38 -2.97
CA ASP A 131 -6.07 -24.27 -2.01
C ASP A 131 -5.97 -23.06 -1.06
N TRP A 132 -5.33 -21.98 -1.52
CA TRP A 132 -5.14 -20.76 -0.73
C TRP A 132 -6.46 -20.21 -0.16
N HIS A 133 -7.57 -20.31 -0.91
CA HIS A 133 -8.87 -19.77 -0.51
C HIS A 133 -9.42 -20.49 0.71
N THR A 134 -9.41 -21.83 0.71
CA THR A 134 -9.85 -22.63 1.86
C THR A 134 -8.95 -22.39 3.06
N ALA A 135 -7.64 -22.30 2.84
CA ALA A 135 -6.66 -22.02 3.88
C ALA A 135 -6.90 -20.65 4.53
N ALA A 136 -7.01 -19.59 3.72
CA ALA A 136 -7.32 -18.23 4.16
C ALA A 136 -8.62 -18.17 4.96
N ARG A 137 -9.69 -18.78 4.41
CA ARG A 137 -11.01 -18.80 5.05
C ARG A 137 -10.96 -19.49 6.41
N ARG A 138 -10.30 -20.64 6.51
CA ARG A 138 -10.18 -21.36 7.80
C ARG A 138 -9.37 -20.55 8.80
N LEU A 139 -8.28 -19.92 8.38
CA LEU A 139 -7.49 -19.03 9.24
C LEU A 139 -8.35 -17.90 9.81
N LEU A 140 -9.05 -17.16 8.93
CA LEU A 140 -9.89 -16.03 9.34
C LEU A 140 -11.06 -16.46 10.25
N LEU A 141 -11.69 -17.60 9.98
CA LEU A 141 -12.77 -18.12 10.83
C LEU A 141 -12.30 -18.54 12.23
N GLU A 142 -11.08 -19.05 12.36
CA GLU A 142 -10.52 -19.34 13.68
C GLU A 142 -10.23 -18.04 14.45
N MET A 143 -9.95 -16.95 13.75
CA MET A 143 -9.80 -15.61 14.35
C MET A 143 -11.10 -14.96 14.80
N GLU A 144 -12.26 -15.38 14.30
CA GLU A 144 -13.55 -14.94 14.85
C GLU A 144 -13.75 -15.41 16.31
N LYS A 145 -12.97 -16.40 16.76
CA LYS A 145 -13.02 -16.92 18.15
C LYS A 145 -12.11 -16.14 19.10
N ALA A 146 -11.33 -15.18 18.59
CA ALA A 146 -10.51 -14.32 19.43
C ALA A 146 -11.38 -13.54 20.41
N ARG A 147 -10.83 -13.23 21.58
CA ARG A 147 -11.55 -12.50 22.63
C ARG A 147 -11.92 -11.09 22.18
N GLU A 148 -11.02 -10.41 21.49
CA GLU A 148 -11.22 -9.11 20.88
C GLU A 148 -11.63 -9.27 19.40
N THR A 149 -12.48 -8.37 18.90
CA THR A 149 -12.82 -8.30 17.49
C THR A 149 -11.62 -7.81 16.68
N LEU A 150 -11.14 -8.62 15.75
CA LEU A 150 -10.07 -8.20 14.85
C LEU A 150 -10.52 -7.10 13.89
N LEU A 151 -9.73 -6.03 13.82
CA LEU A 151 -9.88 -4.98 12.81
C LEU A 151 -8.68 -5.03 11.86
N PHE A 152 -8.85 -5.67 10.71
CA PHE A 152 -7.84 -5.65 9.66
C PHE A 152 -7.81 -4.26 8.99
N ILE A 153 -6.65 -3.63 9.00
CA ILE A 153 -6.38 -2.36 8.31
C ILE A 153 -5.45 -2.65 7.14
N PHE A 154 -6.01 -2.66 5.94
CA PHE A 154 -5.25 -2.84 4.70
C PHE A 154 -4.83 -1.46 4.16
N ASP A 155 -3.53 -1.15 4.17
CA ASP A 155 -3.02 0.04 3.46
C ASP A 155 -2.54 -0.35 2.06
N TYR A 156 -2.83 0.54 1.13
CA TYR A 156 -2.55 0.38 -0.28
C TYR A 156 -2.29 1.75 -0.90
N TYR A 157 -1.07 2.02 -1.39
CA TYR A 157 -0.69 2.93 -2.49
C TYR A 157 0.68 3.63 -2.29
N ARG A 158 1.74 3.10 -2.94
CA ARG A 158 2.79 3.84 -3.68
C ARG A 158 3.87 2.90 -4.22
N THR A 159 4.28 1.90 -3.45
CA THR A 159 5.28 0.91 -3.89
C THR A 159 4.76 -0.06 -4.95
N ARG A 160 3.50 0.05 -5.40
CA ARG A 160 3.01 -0.64 -6.59
C ARG A 160 3.94 -0.44 -7.80
N LEU A 161 4.57 0.74 -7.92
CA LEU A 161 5.56 0.99 -8.97
C LEU A 161 6.79 0.04 -8.90
N ARG A 162 7.12 -0.51 -7.73
CA ARG A 162 8.17 -1.54 -7.57
C ARG A 162 7.84 -2.85 -8.28
N ARG A 163 6.54 -3.14 -8.50
CA ARG A 163 6.10 -4.34 -9.23
C ARG A 163 6.56 -4.33 -10.69
N TYR A 164 6.85 -3.15 -11.23
CA TYR A 164 7.42 -3.01 -12.58
C TYR A 164 8.93 -3.35 -12.63
N GLY A 165 9.49 -3.84 -11.52
CA GLY A 165 10.92 -4.04 -11.33
C GLY A 165 11.71 -2.74 -11.21
N ASP A 166 12.96 -2.81 -10.78
CA ASP A 166 13.81 -1.63 -10.55
C ASP A 166 13.89 -0.69 -11.77
N ALA A 167 13.90 -1.24 -12.98
CA ALA A 167 13.98 -0.47 -14.21
C ALA A 167 12.63 0.16 -14.60
N GLY A 168 11.52 -0.57 -14.41
CA GLY A 168 10.17 -0.06 -14.63
C GLY A 168 9.78 0.98 -13.60
N GLU A 169 10.08 0.78 -12.31
CA GLU A 169 9.82 1.74 -11.23
C GLU A 169 10.49 3.09 -11.54
N ARG A 170 11.79 3.06 -11.87
CA ARG A 170 12.53 4.28 -12.24
C ARG A 170 11.92 5.01 -13.43
N SER A 171 11.46 4.25 -14.42
CA SER A 171 10.88 4.80 -15.64
C SER A 171 9.49 5.39 -15.36
N ALA A 172 8.63 4.67 -14.63
CA ALA A 172 7.33 5.13 -14.19
C ALA A 172 7.40 6.41 -13.36
N ILE A 173 8.32 6.48 -12.39
CA ILE A 173 8.54 7.69 -11.58
C ILE A 173 8.94 8.87 -12.48
N ALA A 174 9.82 8.65 -13.45
CA ALA A 174 10.25 9.71 -14.36
C ALA A 174 9.11 10.18 -15.29
N MET A 175 8.32 9.25 -15.81
CA MET A 175 7.16 9.52 -16.67
C MET A 175 6.07 10.30 -15.90
N LEU A 176 5.69 9.84 -14.71
CA LEU A 176 4.70 10.52 -13.86
C LEU A 176 5.16 11.93 -13.49
N ARG A 177 6.45 12.12 -13.22
CA ARG A 177 7.01 13.44 -13.00
C ARG A 177 6.95 14.31 -14.25
N ALA A 178 7.26 13.76 -15.42
CA ALA A 178 7.23 14.49 -16.69
C ALA A 178 5.82 15.01 -17.00
N VAL A 179 4.79 14.17 -16.87
CA VAL A 179 3.39 14.59 -17.04
C VAL A 179 3.02 15.65 -16.01
N ALA A 180 3.48 15.50 -14.76
CA ALA A 180 3.15 16.45 -13.69
C ALA A 180 3.69 17.85 -13.97
N GLU A 181 4.94 17.93 -14.43
CA GLU A 181 5.66 19.17 -14.76
C GLU A 181 5.29 19.75 -16.14
N ALA A 182 4.63 18.97 -17.00
CA ALA A 182 4.29 19.41 -18.34
C ALA A 182 3.30 20.60 -18.33
N PRO A 183 3.35 21.47 -19.36
CA PRO A 183 2.35 22.53 -19.54
C PRO A 183 0.94 21.95 -19.46
N HIS A 184 0.08 22.57 -18.66
CA HIS A 184 -1.30 22.12 -18.44
C HIS A 184 -1.45 20.69 -17.88
N GLY A 185 -0.37 20.04 -17.46
CA GLY A 185 -0.41 18.67 -16.91
C GLY A 185 -0.60 17.59 -17.95
N ARG A 186 -0.21 17.87 -19.20
CA ARG A 186 -0.39 16.98 -20.35
C ARG A 186 0.94 16.76 -21.05
N ALA A 187 1.25 15.51 -21.40
CA ALA A 187 2.42 15.16 -22.19
C ALA A 187 2.04 14.22 -23.33
N SER A 188 2.55 14.47 -24.53
CA SER A 188 2.33 13.56 -25.66
C SER A 188 2.94 12.19 -25.40
N ALA A 189 2.37 11.15 -26.04
CA ALA A 189 2.94 9.80 -26.01
C ALA A 189 4.43 9.79 -26.41
N SER A 190 4.79 10.55 -27.45
CA SER A 190 6.19 10.67 -27.90
C SER A 190 7.12 11.30 -26.85
N ALA A 191 6.68 12.35 -26.16
CA ALA A 191 7.46 12.97 -25.10
C ALA A 191 7.64 12.03 -23.90
N LEU A 192 6.61 11.24 -23.58
CA LEU A 192 6.66 10.26 -22.51
C LEU A 192 7.59 9.09 -22.86
N TYR A 193 7.58 8.64 -24.12
CA TYR A 193 8.50 7.63 -24.64
C TYR A 193 9.96 8.10 -24.59
N ASP A 194 10.24 9.38 -24.91
CA ASP A 194 11.58 9.94 -24.78
C ASP A 194 12.09 9.95 -23.33
N VAL A 195 11.20 10.22 -22.37
CA VAL A 195 11.52 10.13 -20.93
C VAL A 195 11.85 8.70 -20.54
N TYR A 196 11.03 7.75 -20.96
CA TYR A 196 11.23 6.32 -20.75
C TYR A 196 12.56 5.81 -21.35
N ARG A 197 12.87 6.18 -22.59
CA ARG A 197 14.13 5.79 -23.25
C ARG A 197 15.36 6.29 -22.48
N LYS A 198 15.30 7.53 -21.96
CA LYS A 198 16.38 8.12 -21.16
C LYS A 198 16.61 7.35 -19.85
N THR A 199 15.57 6.81 -19.23
CA THR A 199 15.71 6.00 -18.00
C THR A 199 16.17 4.57 -18.27
N ARG A 200 15.74 3.97 -19.38
CA ARG A 200 16.07 2.57 -19.77
C ARG A 200 17.43 2.38 -20.45
N LYS A 201 18.02 3.42 -21.03
CA LYS A 201 19.33 3.35 -21.72
C LYS A 201 19.34 2.29 -22.84
N ARG A 202 20.18 1.24 -22.74
CA ARG A 202 20.43 0.26 -23.83
C ARG A 202 19.32 -0.80 -24.01
N GLY A 203 18.35 -0.90 -23.09
CA GLY A 203 17.30 -1.93 -23.12
C GLY A 203 15.89 -1.40 -23.43
N ALA A 204 15.74 -0.17 -23.92
CA ALA A 204 14.42 0.41 -24.18
C ALA A 204 13.78 -0.22 -25.42
N SER A 205 12.61 -0.85 -25.27
CA SER A 205 11.73 -1.23 -26.36
C SER A 205 10.40 -0.48 -26.30
N GLU A 206 9.75 -0.35 -27.45
CA GLU A 206 8.42 0.27 -27.58
C GLU A 206 7.35 -0.59 -26.88
N GLN A 207 7.42 -1.92 -27.05
CA GLN A 207 6.53 -2.85 -26.37
C GLN A 207 6.56 -2.70 -24.84
N GLU A 208 7.75 -2.63 -24.23
CA GLU A 208 7.88 -2.49 -22.77
C GLU A 208 7.42 -1.09 -22.29
N PHE A 209 7.50 -0.07 -23.15
CA PHE A 209 6.89 1.23 -22.86
C PHE A 209 5.37 1.14 -22.86
N ASP A 210 4.78 0.50 -23.87
CA ASP A 210 3.32 0.36 -23.99
C ASP A 210 2.75 -0.43 -22.81
N GLU A 211 3.41 -1.53 -22.41
CA GLU A 211 3.07 -2.31 -21.21
C GLU A 211 3.12 -1.44 -19.94
N LEU A 212 4.19 -0.66 -19.75
CA LEU A 212 4.34 0.21 -18.59
C LEU A 212 3.29 1.33 -18.54
N VAL A 213 2.92 1.90 -19.68
CA VAL A 213 1.87 2.92 -19.75
C VAL A 213 0.50 2.30 -19.47
N ALA A 214 0.21 1.12 -20.04
CA ALA A 214 -1.02 0.39 -19.75
C ALA A 214 -1.15 0.07 -18.26
N ASP A 215 -0.05 -0.32 -17.59
CA ASP A 215 -0.01 -0.51 -16.14
C ASP A 215 -0.30 0.79 -15.38
N LEU A 216 0.29 1.92 -15.79
CA LEU A 216 0.03 3.22 -15.17
C LEU A 216 -1.43 3.69 -15.34
N GLU A 217 -2.08 3.34 -16.44
CA GLU A 217 -3.52 3.57 -16.67
C GLU A 217 -4.38 2.62 -15.83
N CYS A 218 -4.05 1.32 -15.79
CA CYS A 218 -4.69 0.32 -14.93
C CYS A 218 -4.55 0.65 -13.44
N ASP A 219 -3.48 1.34 -13.07
CA ASP A 219 -3.19 1.82 -11.73
C ASP A 219 -3.70 3.23 -11.45
N TRP A 220 -4.41 3.81 -12.41
CA TRP A 220 -5.18 5.06 -12.32
C TRP A 220 -4.29 6.27 -12.06
N TYR A 221 -3.01 6.17 -12.39
CA TYR A 221 -2.10 7.31 -12.36
C TYR A 221 -2.34 8.23 -13.55
N LEU A 222 -2.38 7.65 -14.75
CA LEU A 222 -2.53 8.37 -16.00
C LEU A 222 -3.79 7.94 -16.74
N ALA A 223 -4.21 8.75 -17.69
CA ALA A 223 -5.18 8.41 -18.71
C ALA A 223 -4.76 9.03 -20.05
N LEU A 224 -5.00 8.33 -21.15
CA LEU A 224 -4.80 8.85 -22.50
C LEU A 224 -6.03 9.64 -23.00
N ASP A 225 -5.82 10.87 -23.47
CA ASP A 225 -6.82 11.57 -24.31
C ASP A 225 -6.61 11.18 -25.77
N VAL A 226 -7.44 10.26 -26.28
CA VAL A 226 -7.31 9.71 -27.64
C VAL A 226 -7.44 10.76 -28.75
N ARG A 227 -8.00 11.94 -28.46
CA ARG A 227 -8.14 13.02 -29.46
C ARG A 227 -6.87 13.83 -29.62
N THR A 228 -6.11 14.02 -28.55
CA THR A 228 -4.87 14.81 -28.57
C THR A 228 -3.62 13.94 -28.52
N ASN A 229 -3.77 12.64 -28.25
CA ASN A 229 -2.69 11.67 -28.03
C ASN A 229 -1.75 12.11 -26.87
N GLU A 230 -2.36 12.61 -25.80
CA GLU A 230 -1.66 13.11 -24.61
C GLU A 230 -2.10 12.38 -23.35
N TYR A 231 -1.13 12.05 -22.52
CA TYR A 231 -1.34 11.53 -21.18
C TYR A 231 -1.50 12.67 -20.18
N TYR A 232 -2.46 12.52 -19.28
CA TYR A 232 -2.71 13.41 -18.16
C TYR A 232 -2.97 12.60 -16.90
N PHE A 233 -2.82 13.22 -15.73
CA PHE A 233 -3.25 12.58 -14.49
C PHE A 233 -4.77 12.44 -14.48
N LEU A 234 -5.26 11.22 -14.30
CA LEU A 234 -6.70 10.96 -14.20
C LEU A 234 -7.36 11.84 -13.11
N VAL A 235 -6.63 12.12 -12.03
CA VAL A 235 -7.06 12.98 -10.93
C VAL A 235 -6.06 14.12 -10.73
N GLU A 236 -6.52 15.37 -10.89
CA GLU A 236 -5.67 16.57 -10.81
C GLU A 236 -4.95 16.72 -9.45
N VAL A 237 -5.59 16.33 -8.35
CA VAL A 237 -4.96 16.31 -7.02
C VAL A 237 -3.72 15.39 -6.95
N MET A 238 -3.68 14.31 -7.75
CA MET A 238 -2.48 13.46 -7.84
C MET A 238 -1.33 14.18 -8.55
N ARG A 239 -1.62 14.97 -9.58
CA ARG A 239 -0.64 15.81 -10.28
C ARG A 239 0.01 16.82 -9.35
N ASP A 240 -0.80 17.57 -8.60
CA ASP A 240 -0.33 18.59 -7.64
C ASP A 240 0.57 17.97 -6.57
N TRP A 241 0.22 16.75 -6.15
CA TRP A 241 1.06 15.98 -5.26
C TRP A 241 2.42 15.64 -5.90
N TRP A 242 2.45 15.15 -7.14
CA TRP A 242 3.70 14.85 -7.84
C TRP A 242 4.59 16.09 -8.00
N LEU A 243 4.01 17.23 -8.37
CA LEU A 243 4.70 18.52 -8.46
C LEU A 243 5.33 18.94 -7.12
N ARG A 244 4.60 18.79 -6.02
CA ARG A 244 5.07 19.20 -4.68
C ARG A 244 6.23 18.36 -4.15
N TRP A 245 6.30 17.08 -4.53
CA TRP A 245 7.20 16.10 -3.90
C TRP A 245 8.35 15.64 -4.79
N TYR A 246 8.14 15.61 -6.10
CA TYR A 246 9.15 15.18 -7.08
C TYR A 246 9.49 16.28 -8.08
N GLY A 247 8.81 17.43 -7.99
CA GLY A 247 9.03 18.57 -8.86
C GLY A 247 10.46 19.11 -8.81
N SER A 248 10.95 19.53 -9.97
CA SER A 248 12.27 20.14 -10.20
C SER A 248 12.63 21.28 -9.23
N ARG A 249 11.64 22.01 -8.69
CA ARG A 249 11.83 23.18 -7.81
C ARG A 249 12.45 22.86 -6.45
N ARG A 250 12.40 21.61 -5.95
CA ARG A 250 12.96 21.27 -4.63
C ARG A 250 14.48 20.96 -4.65
N ARG A 251 15.04 20.61 -5.83
CA ARG A 251 16.48 20.30 -5.96
C ARG A 251 17.40 21.52 -5.71
N GLN A 252 16.92 22.74 -5.93
CA GLN A 252 17.71 23.95 -5.66
C GLN A 252 17.82 24.28 -4.16
N GLY A 253 16.84 23.89 -3.34
CA GLY A 253 16.85 24.16 -1.89
C GLY A 253 17.66 23.18 -1.03
N GLN A 254 17.99 21.98 -1.54
CA GLN A 254 18.77 20.98 -0.79
C GLN A 254 20.29 21.10 -1.00
N SER A 255 20.77 21.75 -2.07
CA SER A 255 22.22 22.03 -2.23
C SER A 255 22.70 23.20 -1.38
N ALA A 256 21.81 24.06 -0.88
CA ALA A 256 22.17 25.23 -0.08
C ALA A 256 22.35 24.94 1.43
N ARG A 257 22.11 23.69 1.89
CA ARG A 257 22.25 23.28 3.30
C ARG A 257 23.38 22.28 3.57
N ARG A 258 24.30 22.12 2.62
CA ARG A 258 25.58 21.43 2.83
C ARG A 258 26.74 22.39 2.58
N LYS A 259 26.91 23.34 3.49
CA LYS A 259 28.20 23.88 3.94
C LYS A 259 28.05 24.22 5.41
#